data_AF-A0AA38G780-F1
#
_entry.id   AF-A0AA38G780-F1
#
_cell.length_a   1.000
_cell.length_b   1.000
_cell.length_c   1.000
_cell.angle_alpha   90.00
_cell.angle_beta   90.00
_cell.angle_gamma   90.00
#
_symmetry.space_group_name_H-M   'P 1'
#
loop_
_entity.id
_entity.type
_entity.pdbx_description
1 polymer ?
#
loop_
_entity_poly.entity_id
_entity_poly.type
_entity_poly.pdbx_seq_one_letter_code
_entity_poly.pdbx_strand_id
1 'polypeptide(L)'
;MESLGRRDLQVKRFDPVMVAPYLPLPKVTLQLSTIDNCIILRAMANVLLVYNSSESISADPAKTIREALSKVLMYYFPLAGRLRKKENGDLEVECTGEGALFVEAMADKELSVLGDLDDLINPSFQQLLFSHPPDTDIEDHHLLAVQ
;
A
#
# COMPACT_ATOMS: atom_id res chain seq x y z
N MET A 1 13.32 -22.72 -32.58
CA MET A 1 12.35 -22.82 -31.47
C MET A 1 13.03 -22.22 -30.26
N GLU A 2 12.91 -20.90 -30.11
CA GLU A 2 13.36 -20.22 -28.91
C GLU A 2 12.48 -20.72 -27.76
N SER A 3 13.11 -21.22 -26.69
CA SER A 3 12.38 -21.52 -25.47
C SER A 3 11.69 -20.22 -25.05
N LEU A 4 10.36 -20.22 -24.97
CA LEU A 4 9.62 -19.15 -24.30
C LEU A 4 10.12 -19.12 -22.85
N GLY A 5 11.15 -18.30 -22.61
CA GLY A 5 11.73 -18.10 -21.28
C GLY A 5 10.60 -17.66 -20.38
N ARG A 6 10.36 -18.42 -19.32
CA ARG A 6 9.23 -18.26 -18.41
C ARG A 6 9.21 -16.82 -17.86
N ARG A 7 8.31 -15.98 -18.36
CA ARG A 7 8.06 -14.58 -17.93
C ARG A 7 7.36 -14.47 -16.58
N ASP A 8 7.48 -15.53 -15.77
CA ASP A 8 6.89 -15.59 -14.45
C ASP A 8 7.88 -14.93 -13.48
N LEU A 9 7.41 -13.89 -12.80
CA LEU A 9 8.09 -13.29 -11.65
C LEU A 9 7.54 -13.94 -10.38
N GLN A 10 8.40 -14.26 -9.42
CA GLN A 10 7.96 -14.68 -8.08
C GLN A 10 8.33 -13.60 -7.07
N VAL A 11 7.34 -13.16 -6.29
CA VAL A 11 7.52 -12.13 -5.26
C VAL A 11 7.35 -12.77 -3.89
N LYS A 12 8.43 -12.74 -3.09
CA LYS A 12 8.40 -13.12 -1.67
C LYS A 12 8.17 -11.88 -0.81
N ARG A 13 7.06 -11.85 -0.08
CA ARG A 13 6.77 -10.80 0.92
C ARG A 13 7.37 -11.17 2.27
N PHE A 14 7.85 -10.16 2.99
CA PHE A 14 8.23 -10.26 4.39
C PHE A 14 7.04 -9.90 5.29
N ASP A 15 7.19 -10.12 6.59
CA ASP A 15 6.14 -9.80 7.55
C ASP A 15 5.82 -8.30 7.51
N PRO A 16 4.53 -7.92 7.44
CA PRO A 16 4.12 -6.52 7.49
C PRO A 16 4.55 -5.86 8.79
N VAL A 17 4.90 -4.58 8.71
CA VAL A 17 5.20 -3.74 9.86
C VAL A 17 4.32 -2.50 9.87
N MET A 18 3.98 -2.04 11.07
CA MET A 18 3.24 -0.79 11.26
C MET A 18 4.20 0.39 11.31
N VAL A 19 3.97 1.38 10.46
CA VAL A 19 4.73 2.63 10.43
C VAL A 19 3.89 3.73 11.05
N ALA A 20 4.16 4.00 12.33
CA ALA A 20 3.52 5.09 13.05
C ALA A 20 4.07 6.46 12.60
N PRO A 21 3.29 7.55 12.78
CA PRO A 21 3.79 8.90 12.58
C PRO A 21 5.00 9.21 13.47
N TYR A 22 5.89 10.07 12.98
CA TYR A 22 7.16 10.39 13.66
C TYR A 22 6.97 11.01 15.05
N LEU A 23 5.90 11.78 15.25
CA LEU A 23 5.49 12.31 16.55
C LEU A 23 4.06 11.87 16.88
N PRO A 24 3.69 11.78 18.17
CA PRO A 24 2.31 11.54 18.58
C PRO A 24 1.37 12.59 18.01
N LEU A 25 0.19 12.16 17.55
CA LEU A 25 -0.81 13.01 16.93
C LEU A 25 -2.11 13.01 17.76
N PRO A 26 -2.93 14.07 17.64
CA PRO A 26 -4.22 14.11 18.31
C PRO A 26 -5.09 12.93 17.92
N LYS A 27 -5.66 12.26 18.93
CA LYS A 27 -6.67 11.22 18.73
C LYS A 27 -8.01 11.90 18.50
N VAL A 28 -8.47 11.86 17.26
CA VAL A 28 -9.73 12.46 16.81
C VAL A 28 -10.47 11.52 15.89
N THR A 29 -11.79 11.65 15.83
CA THR A 29 -12.59 10.98 14.80
C THR A 29 -13.01 12.01 13.76
N LEU A 30 -12.70 11.73 12.49
CA LEU A 30 -13.04 12.61 11.37
C LEU A 30 -14.23 12.04 10.61
N GLN A 31 -15.28 12.85 10.46
CA GLN A 31 -16.42 12.49 9.62
C GLN A 31 -16.00 12.59 8.15
N LEU A 32 -16.36 11.58 7.37
CA LEU A 32 -16.18 11.59 5.92
C LEU A 32 -17.26 12.43 5.23
N SER A 33 -16.93 13.02 4.09
CA SER A 33 -17.88 13.83 3.32
C SER A 33 -18.97 12.95 2.68
N THR A 34 -19.99 13.58 2.09
CA THR A 34 -21.01 12.86 1.31
C THR A 34 -20.41 12.09 0.13
N ILE A 35 -19.35 12.62 -0.50
CA ILE A 35 -18.68 11.96 -1.63
C ILE A 35 -17.91 10.74 -1.13
N ASP A 36 -17.17 10.87 -0.04
CA ASP A 36 -16.40 9.77 0.56
C ASP A 36 -17.31 8.64 1.07
N ASN A 37 -18.53 8.97 1.53
CA ASN A 37 -19.52 8.00 1.98
C ASN A 37 -20.25 7.28 0.84
N CYS A 38 -20.08 7.73 -0.41
CA CYS A 38 -20.73 7.14 -1.57
C CYS A 38 -20.27 5.69 -1.78
N ILE A 39 -21.17 4.74 -1.55
CA ILE A 39 -20.86 3.30 -1.54
C ILE A 39 -20.21 2.83 -2.85
N ILE A 40 -20.65 3.37 -4.00
CA ILE A 40 -20.10 2.99 -5.31
C ILE A 40 -18.65 3.45 -5.53
N LEU A 41 -18.15 4.39 -4.73
CA LEU A 41 -16.77 4.90 -4.78
C LEU A 41 -15.86 4.24 -3.73
N ARG A 42 -16.40 3.36 -2.87
CA ARG A 42 -15.62 2.63 -1.86
C ARG A 42 -14.80 1.53 -2.53
N ALA A 43 -13.58 1.88 -2.93
CA ALA A 43 -12.63 0.96 -3.51
C ALA A 43 -11.21 1.27 -3.03
N MET A 44 -10.36 0.24 -2.97
CA MET A 44 -8.92 0.45 -2.82
C MET A 44 -8.31 0.80 -4.16
N ALA A 45 -7.55 1.90 -4.20
CA ALA A 45 -6.75 2.28 -5.35
C ALA A 45 -5.32 1.75 -5.17
N ASN A 46 -4.87 0.90 -6.10
CA ASN A 46 -3.50 0.42 -6.15
C ASN A 46 -2.70 1.23 -7.16
N VAL A 47 -1.50 1.67 -6.78
CA VAL A 47 -0.57 2.40 -7.65
C VAL A 47 0.78 1.69 -7.62
N LEU A 48 1.28 1.31 -8.80
CA LEU A 48 2.62 0.74 -8.96
C LEU A 48 3.55 1.82 -9.51
N LEU A 49 4.58 2.16 -8.75
CA LEU A 49 5.64 3.08 -9.16
C LEU A 49 6.94 2.30 -9.34
N VAL A 50 7.51 2.37 -10.55
CA VAL A 50 8.73 1.64 -10.93
C VAL A 50 9.88 2.61 -11.09
N TYR A 51 11.01 2.29 -10.45
CA TYR A 51 12.23 3.10 -10.49
C TYR A 51 13.38 2.27 -11.04
N ASN A 52 14.21 2.88 -11.90
CA ASN A 52 15.44 2.24 -12.37
C ASN A 52 16.45 2.13 -11.23
N SER A 53 17.25 1.06 -11.25
CA SER A 53 18.39 0.94 -10.35
C SER A 53 19.42 2.04 -10.64
N SER A 54 20.10 2.50 -9.59
CA SER A 54 21.17 3.50 -9.69
C SER A 54 22.36 3.08 -8.85
N GLU A 55 23.51 2.90 -9.48
CA GLU A 55 24.76 2.53 -8.81
C GLU A 55 25.28 3.62 -7.84
N SER A 56 24.78 4.86 -7.98
CA SER A 56 25.17 5.98 -7.13
C SER A 56 24.43 6.04 -5.79
N ILE A 57 23.37 5.25 -5.61
CA ILE A 57 22.55 5.25 -4.39
C ILE A 57 22.95 4.05 -3.54
N SER A 58 23.65 4.32 -2.43
CA SER A 58 24.02 3.30 -1.44
C SER A 58 22.97 3.12 -0.33
N ALA A 59 21.92 3.95 -0.31
CA ALA A 59 20.90 3.90 0.72
C ALA A 59 19.94 2.73 0.48
N ASP A 60 19.55 2.05 1.55
CA ASP A 60 18.48 1.04 1.52
C ASP A 60 17.13 1.73 1.20
N PRO A 61 16.49 1.42 0.06
CA PRO A 61 15.22 2.02 -0.34
C PRO A 61 14.10 1.74 0.66
N ALA A 62 14.02 0.52 1.22
CA ALA A 62 12.97 0.15 2.15
C ALA A 62 13.05 0.97 3.43
N LYS A 63 14.27 1.09 3.99
CA LYS A 63 14.52 1.97 5.13
C LYS A 63 14.18 3.43 4.82
N THR A 64 14.59 3.93 3.66
CA THR A 64 14.36 5.33 3.25
C THR A 64 12.86 5.63 3.13
N ILE A 65 12.10 4.77 2.46
CA ILE A 65 10.65 4.91 2.29
C ILE A 65 9.94 4.81 3.63
N ARG A 66 10.32 3.86 4.50
CA ARG A 66 9.74 3.71 5.84
C ARG A 66 9.94 4.96 6.71
N GLU A 67 11.13 5.55 6.68
CA GLU A 67 11.41 6.79 7.40
C GLU A 67 10.64 7.99 6.82
N ALA A 68 10.54 8.08 5.48
CA ALA A 68 9.77 9.12 4.81
C ALA A 68 8.27 9.00 5.13
N LEU A 69 7.73 7.78 5.13
CA LEU A 69 6.35 7.48 5.46
C LEU A 69 6.02 7.94 6.90
N SER A 70 6.86 7.59 7.87
CA SER A 70 6.67 8.04 9.26
C SER A 70 6.60 9.58 9.38
N LYS A 71 7.43 10.31 8.62
CA LYS A 71 7.41 11.78 8.60
C LYS A 71 6.19 12.34 7.89
N VAL A 72 5.81 11.79 6.73
CA VAL A 72 4.69 12.31 5.93
C VAL A 72 3.34 12.08 6.61
N LEU A 73 3.21 11.00 7.40
CA LEU A 73 2.02 10.72 8.20
C LEU A 73 1.74 11.77 9.27
N MET A 74 2.68 12.66 9.61
CA MET A 74 2.35 13.82 10.43
C MET A 74 1.40 14.80 9.73
N TYR A 75 1.55 14.94 8.42
CA TYR A 75 0.74 15.85 7.60
C TYR A 75 -0.54 15.17 7.09
N TYR A 76 -0.45 13.85 6.84
CA TYR A 76 -1.57 13.02 6.37
C TYR A 76 -2.00 12.02 7.46
N PHE A 77 -2.13 12.52 8.68
CA PHE A 77 -2.42 11.70 9.86
C PHE A 77 -3.66 10.82 9.82
N PRO A 78 -4.74 11.16 9.07
CA PRO A 78 -5.88 10.24 8.94
C PRO A 78 -5.47 8.90 8.32
N LEU A 79 -4.44 8.88 7.46
CA LEU A 79 -3.94 7.64 6.84
C LEU A 79 -3.27 6.68 7.83
N ALA A 80 -2.94 7.16 9.03
CA ALA A 80 -2.45 6.33 10.15
C ALA A 80 -3.57 5.84 11.08
N GLY A 81 -4.84 6.09 10.72
CA GLY A 81 -6.03 5.69 11.46
C GLY A 81 -6.70 4.43 10.93
N ARG A 82 -7.96 4.23 11.33
CA ARG A 82 -8.83 3.12 10.89
C ARG A 82 -10.21 3.62 10.49
N LEU A 83 -10.86 2.89 9.60
CA LEU A 83 -12.26 3.13 9.28
C LEU A 83 -13.14 2.55 10.37
N ARG A 84 -14.22 3.27 10.69
CA ARG A 84 -15.29 2.83 11.58
C ARG A 84 -16.63 3.04 10.89
N LYS A 85 -17.53 2.05 10.96
CA LYS A 85 -18.91 2.19 10.53
C LYS A 85 -19.76 2.83 11.62
N LYS A 86 -20.59 3.78 11.21
CA LYS A 86 -21.66 4.35 12.02
C LYS A 86 -22.92 3.51 11.91
N GLU A 87 -23.84 3.68 12.85
CA GLU A 87 -25.15 3.00 12.85
C GLU A 87 -25.96 3.24 11.56
N ASN A 88 -25.77 4.41 10.93
CA ASN A 88 -26.44 4.77 9.68
C ASN A 88 -25.74 4.25 8.41
N GLY A 89 -24.64 3.49 8.54
CA GLY A 89 -23.87 2.94 7.42
C GLY A 89 -22.82 3.88 6.80
N ASP A 90 -22.75 5.13 7.27
CA ASP A 90 -21.64 6.03 6.93
C ASP A 90 -20.35 5.55 7.61
N LEU A 91 -19.24 5.95 7.03
CA LEU A 91 -17.89 5.71 7.53
C LEU A 91 -17.31 6.99 8.15
N GLU A 92 -16.42 6.78 9.10
CA GLU A 92 -15.58 7.81 9.69
C GLU A 92 -14.18 7.26 9.93
N VAL A 93 -13.21 8.16 10.11
CA VAL A 93 -11.81 7.79 10.36
C VAL A 93 -11.49 8.02 11.82
N GLU A 94 -11.24 6.96 12.56
CA GLU A 94 -10.60 7.03 13.87
C GLU A 94 -9.09 7.24 13.68
N CYS A 95 -8.60 8.44 13.96
CA CYS A 95 -7.19 8.78 13.89
C CYS A 95 -6.47 8.27 15.15
N THR A 96 -6.22 6.96 15.23
CA THR A 96 -5.57 6.30 16.37
C THR A 96 -4.07 6.58 16.45
N GLY A 97 -3.44 6.86 15.31
CA GLY A 97 -2.00 7.02 15.18
C GLY A 97 -1.23 5.70 15.19
N GLU A 98 -1.92 4.56 15.05
CA GLU A 98 -1.31 3.22 15.01
C GLU A 98 -0.40 3.03 13.78
N GLY A 99 -0.67 3.76 12.70
CA GLY A 99 0.21 3.84 11.55
C GLY A 99 -0.40 3.29 10.27
N ALA A 100 0.41 3.39 9.20
CA ALA A 100 0.16 2.77 7.91
C ALA A 100 0.88 1.40 7.83
N LEU A 101 0.35 0.49 7.02
CA LEU A 101 0.97 -0.81 6.79
C LEU A 101 2.14 -0.67 5.82
N PHE A 102 3.29 -1.27 6.14
CA PHE A 102 4.45 -1.31 5.29
C PHE A 102 4.91 -2.76 5.10
N VAL A 103 5.11 -3.20 3.86
CA VAL A 103 5.42 -4.59 3.54
C VAL A 103 6.63 -4.63 2.63
N GLU A 104 7.75 -5.16 3.11
CA GLU A 104 8.90 -5.36 2.22
C GLU A 104 8.66 -6.59 1.35
N ALA A 105 9.16 -6.58 0.11
CA ALA A 105 9.10 -7.72 -0.78
C ALA A 105 10.35 -7.83 -1.65
N MET A 106 10.69 -9.06 -2.04
CA MET A 106 11.80 -9.35 -2.93
C MET A 106 11.34 -10.21 -4.09
N ALA A 107 11.68 -9.79 -5.31
CA ALA A 107 11.46 -10.57 -6.52
C ALA A 107 12.66 -11.48 -6.81
N ASP A 108 12.41 -12.65 -7.40
CA ASP A 108 13.44 -13.63 -7.78
C ASP A 108 14.21 -13.24 -9.05
N LYS A 109 13.70 -12.25 -9.82
CA LYS A 109 14.25 -11.78 -11.09
C LYS A 109 14.14 -10.26 -11.22
N GLU A 110 14.87 -9.71 -12.18
CA GLU A 110 14.72 -8.31 -12.59
C GLU A 110 13.33 -8.03 -13.14
N LEU A 111 12.82 -6.82 -12.94
CA LEU A 111 11.49 -6.44 -13.42
C LEU A 111 11.40 -6.43 -14.96
N SER A 112 12.54 -6.33 -15.65
CA SER A 112 12.65 -6.36 -17.12
C SER A 112 12.04 -7.61 -17.76
N VAL A 113 11.87 -8.72 -17.02
CA VAL A 113 11.22 -9.95 -17.56
C VAL A 113 9.75 -9.75 -17.89
N LEU A 114 9.10 -8.76 -17.28
CA LEU A 114 7.69 -8.45 -17.53
C LEU A 114 7.48 -7.71 -18.85
N GLY A 115 8.55 -7.21 -19.49
CA GLY A 115 8.45 -6.39 -20.69
C GLY A 115 7.79 -5.04 -20.41
N ASP A 116 7.07 -4.51 -21.40
CA ASP A 116 6.31 -3.27 -21.25
C ASP A 116 5.08 -3.48 -20.35
N LEU A 117 4.76 -2.49 -19.52
CA LEU A 117 3.63 -2.51 -18.57
C LEU A 117 2.24 -2.57 -19.24
N ASP A 118 2.19 -2.63 -20.57
CA ASP A 118 0.96 -2.67 -21.35
C ASP A 118 0.27 -4.05 -21.32
N ASP A 119 0.98 -5.10 -20.93
CA ASP A 119 0.42 -6.45 -20.77
C ASP A 119 -0.11 -6.68 -19.34
N LEU A 120 -1.09 -5.86 -18.92
CA LEU A 120 -1.76 -5.95 -17.61
C LEU A 120 -2.48 -7.29 -17.38
N ILE A 121 -2.56 -8.15 -18.40
CA ILE A 121 -3.11 -9.52 -18.32
C ILE A 121 -2.07 -10.47 -17.68
N ASN A 122 -0.79 -10.12 -17.65
CA ASN A 122 0.23 -10.96 -17.02
C ASN A 122 -0.01 -11.05 -15.49
N PRO A 123 -0.32 -12.24 -14.95
CA PRO A 123 -0.62 -12.43 -13.53
C PRO A 123 0.57 -12.08 -12.62
N SER A 124 1.77 -12.01 -13.17
CA SER A 124 2.97 -11.56 -12.44
C SER A 124 2.87 -10.10 -11.99
N PHE A 125 2.10 -9.24 -12.68
CA PHE A 125 1.85 -7.87 -12.20
C PHE A 125 1.05 -7.83 -10.91
N GLN A 126 0.10 -8.76 -10.74
CA GLN A 126 -0.69 -8.86 -9.51
C GLN A 126 0.20 -9.25 -8.32
N GLN A 127 1.29 -9.99 -8.56
CA GLN A 127 2.24 -10.34 -7.51
C GLN A 127 3.04 -9.13 -6.99
N LEU A 128 3.13 -8.03 -7.74
CA LEU A 128 3.80 -6.80 -7.31
C LEU A 128 2.90 -5.91 -6.45
N LEU A 129 1.59 -6.13 -6.46
CA LEU A 129 0.65 -5.35 -5.66
C LEU A 129 0.46 -6.01 -4.29
N PHE A 130 0.39 -5.20 -3.24
CA PHE A 130 -0.12 -5.67 -1.97
C PHE A 130 -1.66 -5.59 -2.02
N SER A 131 -2.34 -6.67 -1.68
CA SER A 131 -3.80 -6.71 -1.59
C SER A 131 -4.24 -7.45 -0.33
N HIS A 132 -5.33 -6.95 0.24
CA HIS A 132 -6.03 -7.67 1.30
C HIS A 132 -6.85 -8.82 0.71
N PRO A 133 -7.16 -9.87 1.50
CA PRO A 133 -8.13 -10.88 1.10
C PRO A 133 -9.44 -10.24 0.61
N PRO A 134 -10.07 -10.76 -0.45
CA PRO A 134 -11.27 -10.14 -1.04
C PRO A 134 -12.43 -9.90 -0.07
N ASP A 135 -12.54 -10.72 0.97
CA ASP A 135 -13.63 -10.67 1.96
C ASP A 135 -13.26 -9.92 3.25
N THR A 136 -12.16 -9.15 3.24
CA THR A 136 -11.76 -8.34 4.40
C THR A 136 -12.80 -7.26 4.66
N ASP A 137 -13.21 -7.07 5.92
CA ASP A 137 -14.14 -5.99 6.26
C ASP A 137 -13.45 -4.64 6.00
N ILE A 138 -14.19 -3.65 5.49
CA ILE A 138 -13.70 -2.29 5.28
C ILE A 138 -13.09 -1.67 6.54
N GLU A 139 -13.54 -2.06 7.73
CA GLU A 139 -13.00 -1.60 9.02
C GLU A 139 -11.64 -2.22 9.36
N ASP A 140 -11.34 -3.41 8.80
CA ASP A 140 -10.06 -4.10 8.94
C ASP A 140 -9.01 -3.64 7.92
N HIS A 141 -9.41 -2.80 6.96
CA HIS A 141 -8.50 -2.24 5.98
C HIS A 141 -7.64 -1.13 6.58
N HIS A 142 -6.37 -1.13 6.19
CA HIS A 142 -5.50 0.01 6.45
C HIS A 142 -5.76 1.07 5.39
N LEU A 143 -5.93 2.33 5.81
CA LEU A 143 -6.17 3.46 4.91
C LEU A 143 -5.00 3.72 3.95
N LEU A 144 -3.81 3.25 4.30
CA LEU A 144 -2.63 3.26 3.45
C LEU A 144 -1.80 2.00 3.70
N ALA A 145 -1.42 1.33 2.61
CA ALA A 145 -0.42 0.28 2.58
C ALA A 145 0.66 0.65 1.56
N VAL A 146 1.93 0.45 1.92
CA VAL A 146 3.09 0.67 1.05
C VAL A 146 3.89 -0.62 0.98
N GLN A 147 4.26 -1.04 -0.24
CA GLN A 147 5.12 -2.19 -0.49
C GLN A 147 6.35 -1.78 -1.28
#